data_AF-A0A5T2U1Q2-F1
#
_entry.id   AF-A0A5T2U1Q2-F1
#
_cell.length_a   1.000
_cell.length_b   1.000
_cell.length_c   1.000
_cell.angle_alpha   90.00
_cell.angle_beta   90.00
_cell.angle_gamma   90.00
#
_symmetry.space_group_name_H-M   'P 1'
#
loop_
_entity.id
_entity.type
_entity.pdbx_description
1 polymer ?
#
loop_
_entity_poly.entity_id
_entity_poly.type
_entity_poly.pdbx_seq_one_letter_code
_entity_poly.pdbx_strand_id
1 'polypeptide(L)'
;MKEVKIYTIVSDQLSPPITGESFCTDMVRHSDYAELDAKYAALAADNDKAMESLKQANAVVKLAHEKFSAMAAENTALKKSDVEFNEYCRRECEDVGDTWVDDFTETPATDAFLAEVRASA
;
A
#
# COMPACT_ATOMS: atom_id res chain seq x y z
N MET A 1 -1.77 -31.79 26.98
CA MET A 1 -2.50 -31.09 28.06
C MET A 1 -1.62 -29.93 28.50
N LYS A 2 -2.15 -28.70 28.61
CA LYS A 2 -1.39 -27.59 29.20
C LYS A 2 -1.18 -27.89 30.69
N GLU A 3 0.02 -27.63 31.19
CA GLU A 3 0.38 -27.83 32.60
C GLU A 3 -0.50 -26.92 33.49
N VAL A 4 -1.23 -27.52 34.44
CA VAL A 4 -2.06 -26.77 35.40
C VAL A 4 -1.16 -26.34 36.56
N LYS A 5 -0.99 -25.02 36.74
CA LYS A 5 -0.19 -24.45 37.82
C LYS A 5 -1.12 -24.03 38.97
N ILE A 6 -0.93 -24.60 40.15
CA ILE A 6 -1.66 -24.26 41.37
C ILE A 6 -0.78 -23.32 42.21
N TYR A 7 -1.30 -22.15 42.57
CA TYR A 7 -0.59 -21.13 43.33
C TYR A 7 -1.29 -20.86 44.66
N THR A 8 -0.51 -20.71 45.74
CA THR A 8 -1.00 -20.11 46.99
C THR A 8 -0.73 -18.61 46.93
N ILE A 9 -1.78 -17.79 46.95
CA ILE A 9 -1.67 -16.34 46.84
C ILE A 9 -2.62 -15.65 47.83
N VAL A 10 -2.21 -14.49 48.34
CA VAL A 10 -3.04 -13.65 49.21
C VAL A 10 -4.09 -12.88 48.39
N SER A 11 -5.27 -12.67 48.98
CA SER A 11 -6.46 -12.10 48.32
C SER A 11 -6.21 -10.73 47.68
N ASP A 12 -5.36 -9.90 48.30
CA ASP A 12 -4.99 -8.56 47.84
C ASP A 12 -4.13 -8.55 46.56
N GLN A 13 -3.61 -9.71 46.13
CA GLN A 13 -2.83 -9.85 44.90
C GLN A 13 -3.68 -10.37 43.73
N LEU A 14 -4.97 -10.62 43.96
CA LEU A 14 -5.95 -11.02 42.96
C LEU A 14 -6.76 -9.83 42.47
N SER A 15 -7.12 -9.83 41.19
CA SER A 15 -8.02 -8.87 40.57
C SER A 15 -9.33 -9.55 40.19
N PRO A 16 -10.48 -9.21 40.83
CA PRO A 16 -10.62 -8.36 42.02
C PRO A 16 -10.29 -9.08 43.34
N PRO A 17 -10.03 -8.37 44.45
CA PRO A 17 -9.78 -8.98 45.76
C PRO A 17 -11.01 -9.74 46.29
N ILE A 18 -10.78 -10.86 46.99
CA ILE A 18 -11.83 -11.68 47.60
C ILE A 18 -12.20 -11.14 48.98
N THR A 19 -13.48 -10.89 49.19
CA THR A 19 -14.10 -10.58 50.49
C THR A 19 -15.15 -11.65 50.83
N GLY A 20 -14.75 -12.80 51.41
CA GLY A 20 -15.70 -13.83 51.87
C GLY A 20 -15.14 -15.26 51.95
N GLU A 21 -15.88 -16.16 52.61
CA GLU A 21 -15.62 -17.61 52.62
C GLU A 21 -16.02 -18.21 51.26
N SER A 22 -15.11 -18.99 50.67
CA SER A 22 -14.95 -19.23 49.24
C SER A 22 -16.11 -19.88 48.48
N PHE A 23 -16.41 -19.35 47.27
CA PHE A 23 -16.98 -20.11 46.15
C PHE A 23 -15.92 -20.15 45.02
N CYS A 24 -15.86 -21.25 44.26
CA CYS A 24 -14.89 -21.39 43.16
C CYS A 24 -15.07 -20.26 42.15
N THR A 25 -14.16 -19.29 42.15
CA THR A 25 -14.09 -18.18 41.20
C THR A 25 -12.71 -18.17 40.57
N ASP A 26 -12.64 -18.22 39.23
CA ASP A 26 -11.39 -18.10 38.50
C ASP A 26 -10.90 -16.65 38.60
N MET A 27 -9.71 -16.46 39.18
CA MET A 27 -9.13 -15.14 39.45
C MET A 27 -7.83 -14.94 38.70
N VAL A 28 -7.54 -13.69 38.32
CA VAL A 28 -6.30 -13.28 37.66
C VAL A 28 -5.41 -12.55 38.66
N ARG A 29 -4.10 -12.79 38.61
CA ARG A 29 -3.13 -12.04 39.44
C ARG A 29 -3.03 -10.60 38.94
N HIS A 30 -2.88 -9.65 39.86
CA HIS A 30 -2.65 -8.24 39.50
C HIS A 30 -1.48 -8.06 38.51
N SER A 31 -0.40 -8.81 38.70
CA SER A 31 0.76 -8.80 37.80
C SER A 31 0.42 -9.21 36.37
N ASP A 32 -0.38 -10.27 36.23
CA ASP A 32 -0.71 -10.84 34.92
C ASP A 32 -1.69 -9.90 34.18
N TYR A 33 -2.58 -9.24 34.91
CA TYR A 33 -3.47 -8.21 34.35
C TYR A 33 -2.70 -6.95 33.93
N ALA A 34 -1.76 -6.48 34.76
CA ALA A 34 -0.93 -5.32 34.42
C ALA A 34 -0.03 -5.59 33.19
N GLU A 35 0.52 -6.81 33.07
CA GLU A 35 1.28 -7.21 31.88
C GLU A 35 0.40 -7.24 30.63
N LEU A 36 -0.84 -7.74 30.75
CA LEU A 36 -1.80 -7.76 29.66
C LEU A 36 -2.18 -6.35 29.20
N ASP A 37 -2.46 -5.44 30.14
CA ASP A 37 -2.79 -4.04 29.85
C ASP A 37 -1.63 -3.32 29.14
N ALA A 38 -0.39 -3.53 29.62
CA ALA A 38 0.81 -3.00 28.95
C ALA A 38 0.96 -3.53 27.51
N LYS A 39 0.66 -4.82 27.27
CA LYS A 39 0.66 -5.41 25.91
C LYS A 39 -0.42 -4.81 25.03
N TYR A 40 -1.62 -4.55 25.57
CA TYR A 40 -2.69 -3.89 24.84
C TYR A 40 -2.32 -2.46 24.47
N ALA A 41 -1.74 -1.70 25.39
CA ALA A 41 -1.28 -0.34 25.12
C ALA A 41 -0.19 -0.31 24.03
N ALA A 42 0.77 -1.24 24.09
CA ALA A 42 1.80 -1.38 23.07
C ALA A 42 1.20 -1.74 21.70
N LEU A 43 0.28 -2.71 21.65
CA LEU A 43 -0.39 -3.13 20.42
C LEU A 43 -1.24 -2.00 19.82
N ALA A 44 -1.92 -1.21 20.66
CA ALA A 44 -2.67 -0.04 20.19
C ALA A 44 -1.75 1.00 19.54
N ALA A 45 -0.62 1.33 20.19
CA ALA A 45 0.35 2.26 19.64
C ALA A 45 0.97 1.77 18.32
N ASP A 46 1.29 0.47 18.22
CA ASP A 46 1.80 -0.12 16.99
C ASP A 46 0.76 -0.12 15.86
N ASN A 47 -0.51 -0.39 16.18
CA ASN A 47 -1.61 -0.31 15.23
C ASN A 47 -1.80 1.12 14.70
N ASP A 48 -1.74 2.14 15.56
CA ASP A 48 -1.84 3.53 15.14
C ASP A 48 -0.71 3.91 14.17
N LYS A 49 0.51 3.48 14.47
CA LYS A 49 1.68 3.68 13.59
C LYS A 49 1.53 2.94 12.26
N ALA A 50 1.00 1.72 12.28
CA ALA A 50 0.74 0.94 11.07
C ALA A 50 -0.33 1.60 10.20
N MET A 51 -1.41 2.10 10.80
CA MET A 51 -2.48 2.82 10.09
C MET A 51 -1.97 4.09 9.42
N GLU A 52 -1.13 4.88 10.12
CA GLU A 52 -0.56 6.09 9.53
C GLU A 52 0.42 5.75 8.38
N SER A 53 1.22 4.69 8.54
CA SER A 53 2.13 4.22 7.47
C SER A 53 1.35 3.76 6.23
N LEU A 54 0.23 3.05 6.42
CA LEU A 54 -0.65 2.62 5.33
C LEU A 54 -1.30 3.82 4.62
N LYS A 55 -1.72 4.84 5.37
CA LYS A 55 -2.29 6.06 4.82
C LYS A 55 -1.27 6.80 3.94
N GLN A 56 -0.03 6.89 4.39
CA GLN A 56 1.07 7.49 3.62
C GLN A 56 1.38 6.67 2.36
N ALA A 57 1.47 5.34 2.47
CA ALA A 57 1.66 4.45 1.33
C ALA A 57 0.55 4.61 0.29
N ASN A 58 -0.71 4.70 0.73
CA ASN A 58 -1.85 4.89 -0.17
C ASN A 58 -1.77 6.24 -0.91
N ALA A 59 -1.35 7.30 -0.22
CA ALA A 59 -1.13 8.61 -0.85
C ALA A 59 -0.02 8.56 -1.93
N VAL A 60 1.08 7.84 -1.66
CA VAL A 60 2.17 7.64 -2.63
C VAL A 60 1.69 6.85 -3.85
N VAL A 61 0.93 5.77 -3.65
CA VAL A 61 0.37 4.96 -4.74
C VAL A 61 -0.57 5.79 -5.61
N LYS A 62 -1.45 6.59 -4.99
CA LYS A 62 -2.35 7.49 -5.73
C LYS A 62 -1.57 8.50 -6.58
N LEU A 63 -0.57 9.15 -5.99
CA LEU A 63 0.27 10.12 -6.72
C LEU A 63 1.04 9.45 -7.87
N ALA A 64 1.54 8.23 -7.66
CA ALA A 64 2.21 7.47 -8.71
C ALA A 64 1.24 7.16 -9.86
N HIS A 65 0.02 6.72 -9.56
CA HIS A 65 -1.01 6.46 -10.56
C HIS A 65 -1.34 7.73 -11.37
N GLU A 66 -1.56 8.87 -10.70
CA GLU A 66 -1.80 10.16 -11.38
C GLU A 66 -0.65 10.55 -12.33
N LYS A 67 0.60 10.38 -11.90
CA LYS A 67 1.78 10.65 -12.74
C LYS A 67 1.88 9.70 -13.94
N PHE A 68 1.59 8.41 -13.74
CA PHE A 68 1.61 7.45 -14.84
C PHE A 68 0.48 7.69 -15.84
N SER A 69 -0.72 8.07 -15.37
CA SER A 69 -1.82 8.47 -16.25
C SER A 69 -1.47 9.70 -17.09
N ALA A 70 -0.84 10.72 -16.49
CA ALA A 70 -0.36 11.89 -17.23
C ALA A 70 0.69 11.51 -18.28
N MET A 71 1.66 10.69 -17.91
CA MET A 71 2.71 10.20 -18.82
C MET A 71 2.14 9.38 -19.98
N ALA A 72 1.07 8.60 -19.74
CA ALA A 72 0.37 7.87 -20.78
C ALA A 72 -0.30 8.80 -21.79
N ALA A 73 -0.93 9.87 -21.30
CA ALA A 73 -1.55 10.89 -22.15
C ALA A 73 -0.49 11.64 -22.97
N GLU A 74 0.63 12.04 -22.35
CA GLU A 74 1.75 12.68 -23.03
C GLU A 74 2.38 11.79 -24.10
N ASN A 75 2.62 10.49 -23.81
CA ASN A 75 3.14 9.55 -24.80
C ASN A 75 2.21 9.40 -26.01
N THR A 76 0.90 9.33 -25.77
CA THR A 76 -0.11 9.28 -26.84
C THR A 76 -0.10 10.55 -27.69
N ALA A 77 -0.01 11.73 -27.04
CA ALA A 77 0.05 13.00 -27.73
C ALA A 77 1.34 13.17 -28.56
N LEU A 78 2.49 12.74 -28.02
CA LEU A 78 3.77 12.76 -28.73
C LEU A 78 3.74 11.85 -29.95
N LYS A 79 3.25 10.61 -29.82
CA LYS A 79 3.09 9.70 -30.98
C LYS A 79 2.17 10.28 -32.05
N LYS A 80 1.07 10.93 -31.65
CA LYS A 80 0.20 11.63 -32.60
C LYS A 80 0.92 12.76 -33.32
N SER A 81 1.69 13.57 -32.59
CA SER A 81 2.49 14.66 -33.15
C SER A 81 3.56 14.13 -34.11
N ASP A 82 4.16 12.98 -33.81
CA ASP A 82 5.17 12.35 -34.66
C ASP A 82 4.56 11.87 -35.99
N VAL A 83 3.35 11.30 -35.94
CA VAL A 83 2.57 10.95 -37.14
C VAL A 83 2.26 12.19 -37.98
N GLU A 84 1.75 13.25 -37.37
CA GLU A 84 1.43 14.50 -38.08
C GLU A 84 2.68 15.14 -38.71
N PHE A 85 3.81 15.12 -38.00
CA PHE A 85 5.09 15.62 -38.51
C PHE A 85 5.62 14.78 -39.67
N ASN A 86 5.56 13.45 -39.56
CA ASN A 86 5.98 12.55 -40.63
C ASN A 86 5.14 12.76 -41.90
N GLU A 87 3.82 12.91 -41.76
CA GLU A 87 2.91 13.22 -42.89
C GLU A 87 3.24 14.56 -43.55
N TYR A 88 3.58 15.58 -42.75
CA TYR A 88 4.02 16.87 -43.27
C TYR A 88 5.31 16.72 -44.09
N CYS A 89 6.33 16.06 -43.53
CA CYS A 89 7.60 15.82 -44.23
C CYS A 89 7.43 15.01 -45.51
N ARG A 90 6.58 13.97 -45.48
CA ARG A 90 6.25 13.18 -46.67
C ARG A 90 5.74 14.07 -47.80
N ARG A 91 4.77 14.94 -47.49
CA ARG A 91 4.17 15.85 -48.49
C ARG A 91 5.20 16.80 -49.08
N GLU A 92 6.02 17.43 -48.24
CA GLU A 92 7.05 18.38 -48.71
C GLU A 92 8.09 17.70 -49.60
N CYS A 93 8.47 16.45 -49.31
CA CYS A 93 9.37 15.66 -50.16
C CYS A 93 8.72 15.24 -51.48
N GLU A 94 7.48 14.77 -51.44
CA GLU A 94 6.73 14.38 -52.65
C GLU A 94 6.49 15.58 -53.58
N ASP A 95 6.27 16.79 -53.04
CA ASP A 95 6.07 18.02 -53.80
C ASP A 95 7.31 18.44 -54.61
N VAL A 96 8.52 18.05 -54.17
CA VAL A 96 9.77 18.26 -54.92
C VAL A 96 10.19 17.06 -55.77
N GLY A 97 9.37 16.00 -55.81
CA GLY A 97 9.60 14.80 -56.61
C GLY A 97 10.52 13.77 -55.94
N ASP A 98 10.82 13.92 -54.66
CA ASP A 98 11.61 12.98 -53.87
C ASP A 98 10.71 11.93 -53.19
N THR A 99 11.28 10.75 -52.89
CA THR A 99 10.59 9.70 -52.15
C THR A 99 10.88 9.83 -50.66
N TRP A 100 9.83 9.86 -49.85
CA TRP A 100 9.94 9.82 -48.39
C TRP A 100 9.88 8.38 -47.85
N VAL A 101 10.54 8.14 -46.71
CA VAL A 101 10.46 6.89 -45.96
C VAL A 101 9.98 7.22 -44.56
N ASP A 102 8.90 6.56 -44.15
CA ASP A 102 8.34 6.76 -42.82
C ASP A 102 9.34 6.29 -41.75
N ASP A 103 9.51 7.13 -40.73
CA ASP A 103 10.33 6.87 -39.57
C ASP A 103 9.57 7.43 -38.36
N PHE A 104 9.35 6.59 -37.36
CA PHE A 104 8.56 6.89 -36.18
C PHE A 104 9.34 6.53 -34.93
N THR A 105 9.20 7.38 -33.90
CA THR A 105 9.80 7.13 -32.61
C THR A 105 9.00 6.08 -31.85
N GLU A 106 9.53 4.86 -31.81
CA GLU A 106 8.96 3.78 -31.01
C GLU A 106 9.32 3.91 -29.52
N THR A 107 8.35 3.64 -28.63
CA THR A 107 8.54 3.68 -27.17
C THR A 107 8.16 2.36 -26.48
N PRO A 108 8.76 1.22 -26.87
CA PRO A 108 8.27 -0.11 -26.50
C PRO A 108 8.27 -0.37 -24.99
N ALA A 109 9.23 0.21 -24.26
CA ALA A 109 9.29 0.09 -22.80
C ALA A 109 8.10 0.81 -22.12
N THR A 110 7.75 2.00 -22.60
CA THR A 110 6.60 2.76 -22.08
C THR A 110 5.29 2.08 -22.47
N ASP A 111 5.19 1.56 -23.69
CA ASP A 111 3.99 0.85 -24.15
C ASP A 111 3.73 -0.43 -23.34
N ALA A 112 4.78 -1.22 -23.10
CA ALA A 112 4.71 -2.42 -22.28
C ALA A 112 4.28 -2.09 -20.84
N PHE A 113 4.90 -1.08 -20.22
CA PHE A 113 4.55 -0.64 -18.88
C PHE A 113 3.09 -0.15 -18.80
N LEU A 114 2.63 0.66 -19.74
CA LEU A 114 1.26 1.17 -19.75
C LEU A 114 0.22 0.08 -20.07
N ALA A 115 0.60 -0.97 -20.80
CA ALA A 115 -0.24 -2.13 -21.01
C ALA A 115 -0.39 -2.94 -19.71
N GLU A 116 0.70 -3.17 -18.98
CA GLU A 116 0.69 -3.85 -17.68
C GLU A 116 -0.15 -3.10 -16.65
N VAL A 117 0.02 -1.78 -16.56
CA VAL A 117 -0.77 -0.93 -15.65
C VAL A 117 -2.27 -0.99 -15.98
N ARG A 118 -2.64 -0.97 -17.28
CA ARG A 118 -4.04 -1.10 -17.71
C ARG A 118 -4.63 -2.48 -17.44
N ALA A 119 -3.84 -3.54 -17.50
CA ALA A 119 -4.29 -4.90 -17.19
C ALA A 119 -4.47 -5.14 -15.69
N SER A 120 -3.84 -4.31 -14.84
CA SER A 120 -3.84 -4.46 -13.39
C SER A 120 -4.84 -3.53 -12.68
N ALA A 121 -5.53 -2.66 -13.42
CA ALA A 121 -6.53 -1.70 -12.93
C ALA A 121 -7.95 -2.28 -13.03
#